data_AF-A0A3M0XMQ4-F1
#
_entry.id   AF-A0A3M0XMQ4-F1
#
_cell.length_a   1.000
_cell.length_b   1.000
_cell.length_c   1.000
_cell.angle_alpha   90.00
_cell.angle_beta   90.00
_cell.angle_gamma   90.00
#
_symmetry.space_group_name_H-M   'P 1'
#
loop_
_entity.id
_entity.type
_entity.pdbx_description
1 polymer ?
#
loop_
_entity_poly.entity_id
_entity_poly.type
_entity_poly.pdbx_seq_one_letter_code
_entity_poly.pdbx_strand_id
1 'polypeptide(L)' 'MMAIRIKARGGESVDQMLKRFKKLCEKEGLTKDIKRKSYYEKPSERRRREMRKRQKRAEAAAARR' A
#
# COMPACT_ATOMS: atom_id res chain seq x y z
N MET A 1 -5.64 4.36 9.64
CA MET A 1 -6.19 3.91 8.34
C MET A 1 -6.72 5.17 7.68
N MET A 2 -6.00 5.70 6.68
CA MET A 2 -6.45 6.92 6.00
C MET A 2 -7.61 6.57 5.09
N ALA A 3 -8.75 7.24 5.26
CA ALA A 3 -9.91 7.05 4.40
C ALA A 3 -9.57 7.57 2.99
N ILE A 4 -9.60 6.68 2.00
CA ILE A 4 -9.40 7.03 0.60
C ILE A 4 -10.63 7.82 0.14
N ARG A 5 -10.48 9.14 0.02
CA ARG A 5 -11.55 10.03 -0.46
C ARG A 5 -11.26 10.47 -1.89
N ILE A 6 -12.23 10.29 -2.77
CA ILE A 6 -12.22 10.81 -4.14
C ILE A 6 -13.39 11.76 -4.31
N LYS A 7 -13.10 12.92 -4.88
CA LYS A 7 -14.09 13.88 -5.35
C LYS A 7 -14.10 13.82 -6.87
N ALA A 8 -15.30 13.80 -7.45
CA ALA A 8 -15.48 13.98 -8.89
C ALA A 8 -14.95 15.37 -9.29
N ARG A 9 -14.19 15.43 -10.38
CA ARG A 9 -13.82 16.70 -11.01
C ARG A 9 -14.79 16.96 -12.16
N GLY A 10 -15.10 18.23 -12.42
CA GLY A 10 -15.94 18.60 -13.56
C GLY A 10 -15.32 18.10 -14.88
N GLY A 11 -16.11 17.40 -15.69
CA GLY A 11 -15.67 16.84 -16.97
C GLY A 11 -15.02 15.44 -16.92
N GLU A 12 -14.90 14.80 -15.74
CA GLU A 12 -14.44 13.41 -15.67
C GLU A 12 -15.57 12.41 -15.91
N SER A 13 -15.30 11.38 -16.71
CA SER A 13 -16.21 10.23 -16.83
C SER A 13 -16.09 9.30 -15.61
N VAL A 14 -17.15 8.52 -15.36
CA VAL A 14 -17.20 7.55 -14.24
C VAL A 14 -16.01 6.57 -14.31
N ASP A 15 -15.61 6.14 -15.51
CA ASP A 15 -14.47 5.23 -15.71
C ASP A 15 -13.12 5.86 -15.29
N GLN A 16 -12.91 7.15 -15.60
CA GLN A 16 -11.71 7.87 -15.18
C GLN A 16 -11.63 7.99 -13.65
N MET A 17 -12.77 8.22 -13.00
CA MET A 17 -12.86 8.26 -11.54
C MET A 17 -12.51 6.90 -10.91
N LEU A 18 -13.02 5.79 -11.47
CA LEU A 18 -12.71 4.43 -11.01
C LEU A 18 -11.21 4.09 -11.18
N LYS A 19 -10.60 4.48 -12.29
CA LYS A 19 -9.15 4.30 -12.52
C LYS A 19 -8.33 5.06 -11.49
N ARG A 20 -8.71 6.29 -11.16
CA ARG A 20 -8.07 7.08 -10.08
C ARG A 20 -8.24 6.42 -8.72
N PHE A 21 -9.42 5.87 -8.44
CA PHE A 21 -9.68 5.13 -7.20
C PHE A 21 -8.77 3.92 -7.06
N LYS A 22 -8.69 3.10 -8.10
CA LYS A 22 -7.81 1.93 -8.10
C LYS A 22 -6.35 2.32 -7.85
N LYS A 23 -5.85 3.35 -8.54
CA LYS A 23 -4.49 3.87 -8.33
C LYS A 23 -4.25 4.37 -6.90
N LEU A 24 -5.23 5.04 -6.28
CA LEU A 24 -5.11 5.49 -4.89
C LEU A 24 -5.11 4.32 -3.90
N CYS A 25 -5.96 3.32 -4.10
CA CYS A 25 -5.95 2.08 -3.31
C CYS A 25 -4.63 1.32 -3.40
N GLU A 26 -4.03 1.28 -4.59
CA GLU A 26 -2.71 0.67 -4.82
C GLU A 26 -1.59 1.47 -4.15
N LYS A 27 -1.63 2.81 -4.26
CA LYS A 27 -0.64 3.71 -3.66
C LYS A 27 -0.63 3.64 -2.13
N GLU A 28 -1.82 3.67 -1.52
CA GLU A 28 -1.96 3.51 -0.06
C GLU A 28 -1.64 2.09 0.42
N GLY A 29 -1.46 1.13 -0.50
CA GLY A 29 -1.15 -0.24 -0.16
C GLY A 29 -2.29 -0.96 0.57
N LEU A 30 -3.53 -0.46 0.44
CA LEU A 30 -4.70 -0.94 1.18
C LEU A 30 -4.89 -2.45 0.99
N THR A 31 -4.75 -2.95 -0.24
CA THR A 31 -4.87 -4.39 -0.55
C THR A 31 -3.80 -5.23 0.16
N LYS A 32 -2.58 -4.70 0.31
CA LYS A 32 -1.49 -5.38 1.03
C LYS A 32 -1.75 -5.40 2.52
N ASP A 33 -2.32 -4.32 3.06
CA ASP A 33 -2.67 -4.24 4.47
C ASP A 33 -3.85 -5.14 4.84
N ILE A 34 -4.87 -5.23 3.99
CA ILE A 34 -5.99 -6.17 4.16
C ILE A 34 -5.46 -7.61 4.20
N LYS A 35 -4.64 -8.01 3.22
CA LYS A 35 -4.02 -9.35 3.18
C LYS A 35 -3.10 -9.63 4.37
N ARG A 36 -2.44 -8.61 4.92
CA ARG A 36 -1.57 -8.74 6.10
C ARG A 36 -2.37 -8.90 7.38
N LYS A 37 -3.56 -8.31 7.46
CA LYS A 37 -4.44 -8.33 8.64
C LYS A 37 -5.51 -9.42 8.58
N SER A 38 -5.62 -10.14 7.47
CA SER A 38 -6.65 -11.18 7.29
C SER A 38 -6.41 -12.41 8.16
N TYR A 39 -5.19 -12.61 8.66
CA TYR A 39 -4.85 -13.67 9.61
C TYR A 39 -4.11 -13.08 10.82
N TYR A 40 -4.30 -13.72 11.97
CA TYR A 40 -3.50 -13.39 13.15
C TYR A 40 -2.05 -13.74 12.89
N GLU A 41 -1.18 -12.79 13.19
CA GLU A 41 0.23 -12.96 13.05
C GLU A 41 0.91 -12.69 14.39
N LYS A 42 1.70 -13.66 14.84
CA LYS A 42 2.43 -13.55 16.11
C LYS A 42 3.32 -12.29 16.09
N PRO A 43 3.42 -11.55 17.22
CA PRO A 43 4.24 -10.34 17.30
C PRO A 43 5.71 -10.56 16.91
N SER A 44 6.27 -11.74 17.20
CA SER A 44 7.63 -12.14 16.79
C SER A 44 7.79 -12.18 15.27
N GLU A 45 6.86 -12.83 14.57
CA GLU A 45 6.83 -12.93 13.12
C GLU A 45 6.68 -11.57 12.45
N ARG A 46 5.81 -10.73 13.01
CA ARG A 46 5.65 -9.33 12.59
C ARG A 46 6.97 -8.56 12.66
N ARG A 47 7.68 -8.62 13.80
CA ARG A 47 8.99 -7.96 13.96
C ARG A 47 10.03 -8.49 12.98
N ARG A 48 10.07 -9.82 12.79
CA ARG A 48 11.00 -10.49 11.86
C ARG A 48 10.79 -10.04 10.42
N ARG A 49 9.54 -9.91 9.97
CA ARG A 49 9.24 -9.43 8.61
C ARG A 49 9.60 -7.96 8.42
N GLU A 50 9.30 -7.11 9.41
CA GLU A 50 9.64 -5.68 9.31
C GLU A 50 11.16 -5.48 9.24
N MET A 51 11.96 -6.27 9.98
CA MET A 51 13.42 -6.27 9.86
C MET A 51 13.89 -6.63 8.45
N ARG A 52 13.42 -7.76 7.89
CA ARG A 52 13.76 -8.17 6.52
C ARG A 52 13.35 -7.13 5.47
N LYS A 53 12.18 -6.49 5.67
CA LYS A 53 11.69 -5.44 4.76
C LYS A 53 12.57 -4.19 4.80
N ARG A 54 13.11 -3.83 5.98
CA ARG A 54 14.07 -2.73 6.13
C ARG A 54 15.40 -3.06 5.47
N GLN A 55 15.93 -4.26 5.69
CA GLN A 55 17.17 -4.74 5.04
C GLN A 55 17.05 -4.68 3.52
N LYS A 56 16.00 -5.28 2.93
CA LYS A 56 15.77 -5.22 1.48
C LYS A 56 15.65 -3.81 0.92
N ARG A 57 15.04 -2.88 1.68
CA ARG A 57 14.95 -1.47 1.28
C ARG A 57 16.30 -0.77 1.32
N ALA A 58 17.13 -1.06 2.33
CA ALA A 58 18.48 -0.52 2.45
C ALA A 58 19.38 -1.06 1.34
N GLU A 59 19.35 -2.36 1.06
CA GLU A 59 20.05 -3.01 -0.06
C GLU A 59 19.65 -2.38 -1.41
N ALA A 60 18.35 -2.25 -1.67
CA ALA A 60 17.85 -1.65 -2.91
C ALA A 60 18.22 -0.16 -3.05
N ALA A 61 18.37 0.56 -1.93
CA ALA A 61 18.82 1.95 -1.93
C ALA A 61 20.34 2.05 -2.16
N ALA A 62 21.12 1.13 -1.59
CA ALA A 62 22.56 1.05 -1.80
C ALA A 62 22.91 0.67 -3.24
N ALA A 63 22.18 -0.25 -3.85
CA ALA A 63 22.37 -0.66 -5.26
C ALA A 63 21.96 0.43 -6.28
N ARG A 64 21.26 1.48 -5.83
CA ARG A 64 20.91 2.65 -6.66
C ARG A 64 21.94 3.78 -6.56
N ARG A 65 22.92 3.65 -5.67
CA ARG A 65 24.05 4.55 -5.50
C ARG A 65 25.20 4.07 -6.37
#